data_AF-A0A6S8J247-F1
#
_entry.id   AF-A0A6S8J247-F1
#
_cell.length_a   1.000
_cell.length_b   1.000
_cell.length_c   1.000
_cell.angle_alpha   90.00
_cell.angle_beta   90.00
_cell.angle_gamma   90.00
#
_symmetry.space_group_name_H-M   'P 1'
#
loop_
_entity.id
_entity.type
_entity.pdbx_description
1 polymer ?
#
loop_
_entity_poly.entity_id
_entity_poly.type
_entity_poly.pdbx_seq_one_letter_code
_entity_poly.pdbx_strand_id
1 'polypeptide(L)'
;MILGDHPGCRSGVPVTLEWDYREYERLSVDDYEIHHALRRPLIQMYMTPLQRQEMLKDIGYSAGDMAKAKRQVNKAGNQWFWTKEITQSPLMSNLDGGLRSLRRQVKRAFGTKLM
;
A
#
# COMPACT_ATOMS: atom_id res chain seq x y z
N MET A 1 5.01 14.08 -3.07
CA MET A 1 4.78 12.83 -2.30
C MET A 1 3.33 12.81 -1.91
N ILE A 2 2.64 11.69 -2.11
CA ILE A 2 1.19 11.60 -1.95
C ILE A 2 0.79 10.51 -0.97
N LEU A 3 -0.46 10.58 -0.50
CA LEU A 3 -1.07 9.47 0.22
C LEU A 3 -1.09 8.23 -0.67
N GLY A 4 -0.45 7.17 -0.18
CA GLY A 4 -0.27 5.94 -0.93
C GLY A 4 -1.10 4.79 -0.40
N ASP A 5 -0.91 3.63 -1.02
CA ASP A 5 -1.51 2.35 -0.66
C ASP A 5 -0.45 1.24 -0.45
N HIS A 6 0.80 1.63 -0.21
CA HIS A 6 1.94 0.70 -0.11
C HIS A 6 1.65 -0.45 0.88
N PRO A 7 1.48 -1.70 0.41
CA PRO A 7 0.99 -2.82 1.23
C PRO A 7 2.01 -3.29 2.28
N GLY A 8 3.31 -3.06 2.04
CA GLY A 8 4.38 -3.35 3.01
C GLY A 8 4.54 -2.33 4.13
N CYS A 9 3.69 -1.31 4.23
CA CYS A 9 3.76 -0.34 5.31
C CYS A 9 3.29 -0.98 6.63
N ARG A 10 4.22 -1.46 7.47
CA ARG A 10 3.89 -2.09 8.76
C ARG A 10 3.39 -1.10 9.83
N SER A 11 3.77 0.18 9.72
CA SER A 11 3.44 1.19 10.72
C SER A 11 3.36 2.59 10.10
N GLY A 12 2.45 3.41 10.62
CA GLY A 12 2.23 4.78 10.16
C GLY A 12 1.29 4.89 8.97
N VAL A 13 1.36 6.05 8.31
CA VAL A 13 0.58 6.36 7.11
C VAL A 13 1.38 5.92 5.87
N PRO A 14 0.75 5.21 4.91
CA PRO A 14 1.39 4.85 3.66
C PRO A 14 1.64 6.09 2.79
N VAL A 15 2.80 6.15 2.14
CA VAL A 15 3.18 7.22 1.22
C VAL A 15 3.63 6.60 -0.10
N THR A 16 3.36 7.31 -1.20
CA THR A 16 3.81 6.93 -2.53
C THR A 16 4.57 8.11 -3.16
N LEU A 17 5.59 7.78 -3.96
CA LEU A 17 6.32 8.77 -4.72
C LEU A 17 5.43 9.27 -5.86
N GLU A 18 5.30 10.59 -5.92
CA GLU A 18 4.74 11.28 -7.07
C GLU A 18 5.90 11.94 -7.79
N TRP A 19 5.85 11.89 -9.11
CA TRP A 19 6.87 12.37 -10.02
C TRP A 19 6.22 13.34 -11.00
N ASP A 20 6.69 14.58 -10.93
CA ASP A 20 6.42 15.57 -11.96
C ASP A 20 7.54 15.51 -12.99
N TYR A 21 7.17 15.26 -14.25
CA TYR A 21 8.15 15.27 -15.33
C TYR A 21 8.74 16.67 -15.48
N ARG A 22 10.06 16.74 -15.55
CA ARG A 22 10.80 17.95 -15.87
C ARG A 22 11.76 17.64 -17.00
N GLU A 23 11.69 18.43 -18.05
CA GLU A 23 12.61 18.34 -19.17
C GLU A 23 13.89 19.11 -18.81
N TYR A 24 15.03 18.49 -19.05
CA TYR A 24 16.35 19.07 -18.81
C TYR A 24 17.15 19.05 -20.11
N GLU A 25 18.21 19.85 -20.16
CA GLU A 25 19.18 19.79 -21.25
C GLU A 25 19.83 18.41 -21.35
N ARG A 26 20.23 18.04 -22.56
CA ARG A 26 20.88 16.76 -22.82
C ARG A 26 22.24 16.74 -22.11
N LEU A 27 22.43 15.80 -21.20
CA LEU A 27 23.68 15.55 -20.50
C LEU A 27 24.30 14.25 -21.02
N SER A 28 25.60 14.24 -21.28
CA SER A 28 26.29 12.99 -21.63
C SER A 28 26.38 12.07 -20.40
N VAL A 29 26.39 10.76 -20.64
CA VAL A 29 26.51 9.79 -19.53
C VAL A 29 27.86 9.93 -18.83
N ASP A 30 28.93 10.21 -19.59
CA ASP A 30 30.27 10.41 -19.05
C ASP A 30 30.32 11.61 -18.11
N ASP A 31 29.72 12.74 -18.51
CA ASP A 31 29.62 13.92 -17.65
C ASP A 31 28.81 13.61 -16.38
N TYR A 32 27.74 12.82 -16.47
CA TYR A 32 26.99 12.41 -15.28
C TYR A 32 27.85 11.56 -14.34
N GLU A 33 28.54 10.54 -14.84
CA GLU A 33 29.35 9.63 -14.02
C GLU A 33 30.50 10.34 -13.31
N ILE A 34 31.12 11.34 -13.94
CA ILE A 34 32.19 12.16 -13.33
C ILE A 34 31.67 13.02 -12.19
N HIS A 35 30.45 13.57 -12.31
CA HIS A 35 29.93 14.60 -11.41
C HIS A 35 28.86 14.09 -10.43
N HIS A 36 28.42 12.82 -10.54
CA HIS A 36 27.34 12.32 -9.68
C HIS A 36 27.76 12.29 -8.21
N ALA A 37 26.80 12.57 -7.33
CA ALA A 37 27.02 12.51 -5.90
C ALA A 37 27.27 11.06 -5.42
N LEU A 38 28.07 10.92 -4.37
CA LEU A 38 28.31 9.62 -3.75
C LEU A 38 27.01 8.92 -3.35
N ARG A 39 27.03 7.58 -3.41
CA ARG A 39 25.90 6.76 -3.00
C ARG A 39 25.50 7.06 -1.55
N ARG A 40 24.24 7.41 -1.34
CA ARG A 40 23.68 7.68 -0.01
C ARG A 40 23.69 6.40 0.84
N PRO A 41 24.04 6.48 2.14
CA PRO A 41 23.89 5.36 3.06
C PRO A 41 22.41 5.02 3.26
N LEU A 42 22.11 3.74 3.55
CA LEU A 42 20.75 3.24 3.70
C LEU A 42 19.94 4.02 4.75
N ILE A 43 20.58 4.51 5.81
CA ILE A 43 19.92 5.27 6.86
C ILE A 43 19.34 6.60 6.35
N GLN A 44 19.98 7.23 5.35
CA GLN A 44 19.46 8.44 4.70
C GLN A 44 18.34 8.14 3.70
N MET A 45 18.20 6.88 3.29
CA MET A 45 17.11 6.42 2.42
C MET A 45 15.90 5.94 3.24
N TYR A 46 16.03 5.84 4.56
CA TYR A 46 14.95 5.43 5.45
C TYR A 46 14.09 6.63 5.86
N MET A 47 12.78 6.41 5.90
CA MET A 47 11.81 7.42 6.31
C MET A 47 10.97 6.87 7.47
N THR A 48 11.00 7.57 8.59
CA THR A 48 10.29 7.17 9.80
C THR A 48 8.78 7.41 9.65
N PRO A 49 7.92 6.68 10.42
CA PRO A 49 6.49 6.92 10.41
C PRO A 49 6.09 8.36 10.77
N LEU A 50 6.85 9.02 11.66
CA LEU A 50 6.61 10.40 12.06
C LEU A 50 6.92 11.36 10.90
N GLN A 51 8.09 11.21 10.27
CA GLN A 51 8.47 12.00 9.10
C GLN A 51 7.42 11.91 7.99
N ARG A 52 6.89 10.71 7.71
CA ARG A 52 5.80 10.53 6.74
C ARG A 52 4.56 11.34 7.10
N GLN A 53 4.17 11.30 8.37
CA GLN A 53 2.98 11.98 8.85
C GLN A 53 3.15 13.50 8.80
N GLU A 54 4.32 14.02 9.17
CA GLU A 54 4.65 15.44 9.09
C GLU A 54 4.63 15.93 7.64
N MET A 55 5.34 15.24 6.73
CA MET A 55 5.33 15.58 5.31
C MET A 55 3.92 15.63 4.70
N LEU A 56 3.06 14.68 5.05
CA LEU A 56 1.68 14.68 4.55
C LEU A 56 0.84 15.82 5.13
N LYS A 57 1.05 16.19 6.41
CA LYS A 57 0.40 17.36 7.01
C LYS A 57 0.85 18.65 6.33
N ASP A 58 2.15 18.77 6.05
CA ASP A 58 2.74 19.95 5.40
C ASP A 58 2.20 20.16 3.99
N ILE A 59 1.88 19.07 3.29
CA ILE A 59 1.24 19.08 1.95
C ILE A 59 -0.27 19.37 2.04
N GLY A 60 -0.86 19.38 3.25
CA GLY A 60 -2.26 19.75 3.49
C GLY A 60 -3.23 18.58 3.63
N TYR A 61 -2.75 17.35 3.78
CA TYR A 61 -3.64 16.21 4.00
C TYR A 61 -4.30 16.26 5.38
N SER A 62 -5.61 16.02 5.43
CA SER A 62 -6.35 15.94 6.68
C SER A 62 -6.00 14.68 7.47
N ALA A 63 -6.12 14.76 8.80
CA ALA A 63 -6.03 13.59 9.67
C ALA A 63 -7.04 12.49 9.29
N GLY A 64 -8.21 12.87 8.77
CA GLY A 64 -9.21 11.92 8.27
C GLY A 64 -8.73 11.11 7.07
N ASP A 65 -8.06 11.77 6.12
CA ASP A 65 -7.54 11.14 4.90
C ASP A 65 -6.42 10.17 5.23
N MET A 66 -5.50 10.59 6.08
CA MET A 66 -4.42 9.74 6.59
C MET A 66 -4.95 8.50 7.33
N ALA A 67 -5.98 8.66 8.16
CA ALA A 67 -6.62 7.55 8.86
C ALA A 67 -7.32 6.58 7.90
N LYS A 68 -7.98 7.11 6.86
CA LYS A 68 -8.64 6.31 5.83
C LYS A 68 -7.62 5.48 5.03
N ALA A 69 -6.53 6.09 4.59
CA ALA A 69 -5.46 5.40 3.87
C ALA A 69 -4.84 4.28 4.73
N LYS A 70 -4.55 4.56 6.00
CA LYS A 70 -4.05 3.55 6.94
C LYS A 70 -5.01 2.36 7.10
N ARG A 71 -6.32 2.61 7.21
CA ARG A 71 -7.33 1.54 7.30
C ARG A 71 -7.35 0.67 6.04
N GLN A 72 -7.20 1.27 4.85
CA GLN A 72 -7.19 0.54 3.59
C GLN A 72 -5.97 -0.39 3.49
N VAL A 73 -4.78 0.10 3.81
CA VAL A 73 -3.55 -0.71 3.80
C VAL A 73 -3.61 -1.84 4.83
N ASN A 74 -4.08 -1.57 6.04
CA ASN A 74 -4.25 -2.62 7.06
C ASN A 74 -5.23 -3.70 6.62
N LYS A 75 -6.33 -3.32 5.95
CA LYS A 75 -7.29 -4.28 5.39
C LYS A 75 -6.63 -5.16 4.33
N ALA A 76 -5.86 -4.58 3.42
CA ALA A 76 -5.12 -5.33 2.39
C ALA A 76 -4.06 -6.26 3.01
N GLY A 77 -3.31 -5.78 4.01
CA GLY A 77 -2.33 -6.58 4.75
C GLY A 77 -2.97 -7.78 5.46
N ASN A 78 -4.11 -7.57 6.13
CA ASN A 78 -4.86 -8.64 6.77
C ASN A 78 -5.39 -9.66 5.75
N GLN A 79 -5.92 -9.19 4.61
CA GLN A 79 -6.37 -10.08 3.55
C GLN A 79 -5.22 -10.94 3.03
N TRP A 80 -4.03 -10.37 2.84
CA TRP A 80 -2.87 -11.13 2.41
C TRP A 80 -2.43 -12.16 3.46
N PHE A 81 -2.37 -11.77 4.74
CA PHE A 81 -2.06 -12.67 5.85
C PHE A 81 -3.01 -13.89 5.85
N TRP A 82 -4.32 -13.64 5.84
CA TRP A 82 -5.31 -14.71 5.80
C TRP A 82 -5.22 -15.55 4.53
N THR A 83 -5.03 -14.92 3.37
CA THR A 83 -4.88 -15.66 2.10
C THR A 83 -3.68 -16.61 2.15
N LYS A 84 -2.56 -16.16 2.72
CA LYS A 84 -1.35 -16.97 2.88
C LYS A 84 -1.62 -18.15 3.84
N GLU A 85 -2.17 -17.89 5.02
CA GLU A 85 -2.47 -18.93 6.02
C GLU A 85 -3.51 -19.95 5.52
N ILE A 86 -4.55 -19.49 4.82
CA ILE A 86 -5.60 -20.35 4.26
C ILE A 86 -5.07 -21.20 3.11
N THR A 87 -4.23 -20.64 2.23
CA THR A 87 -3.68 -21.37 1.08
C THR A 87 -2.60 -22.36 1.50
N GLN A 88 -1.80 -22.01 2.53
CA GLN A 88 -0.71 -22.86 3.01
C GLN A 88 -1.17 -23.99 3.93
N SER A 89 -2.37 -23.91 4.51
CA SER A 89 -2.97 -25.01 5.27
C SER A 89 -4.03 -25.76 4.44
N PRO A 90 -3.80 -27.04 4.08
CA PRO A 90 -4.75 -27.82 3.28
C PRO A 90 -6.16 -27.88 3.89
N LEU A 91 -6.24 -27.89 5.23
CA LEU A 91 -7.50 -27.92 5.97
C LEU A 91 -8.33 -26.63 5.79
N MET A 92 -7.70 -25.46 5.87
CA MET A 92 -8.41 -24.18 5.81
C MET A 92 -8.81 -23.80 4.38
N SER A 93 -8.02 -24.18 3.37
CA SER A 93 -8.35 -23.92 1.96
C SER A 93 -9.71 -24.52 1.55
N ASN A 94 -9.99 -25.75 2.00
CA ASN A 94 -11.26 -26.45 1.73
C ASN A 94 -12.44 -25.84 2.50
N LEU A 95 -12.21 -25.43 3.75
CA LEU A 95 -13.22 -24.75 4.59
C LEU A 95 -13.61 -23.38 4.02
N ASP A 96 -12.64 -22.59 3.55
CA ASP A 96 -12.91 -21.27 2.97
C ASP A 96 -13.66 -21.38 1.63
N GLY A 97 -13.38 -22.43 0.84
CA GLY A 97 -14.16 -22.78 -0.35
C GLY A 97 -15.64 -23.06 -0.03
N GLY A 98 -15.89 -23.83 1.04
CA GLY A 98 -17.23 -24.14 1.55
C GLY A 98 -17.97 -22.93 2.13
N LEU A 99 -17.31 -22.10 2.93
CA LEU A 99 -17.92 -20.86 3.47
C LEU A 99 -18.23 -19.84 2.37
N ARG A 100 -17.37 -19.72 1.34
CA ARG A 100 -17.62 -18.82 0.21
C ARG A 100 -18.74 -19.31 -0.71
N SER A 101 -18.92 -20.63 -0.88
CA SER A 101 -20.06 -21.17 -1.62
C SER A 101 -21.36 -20.98 -0.83
N LEU A 102 -21.34 -21.22 0.49
CA LEU A 102 -22.46 -20.96 1.39
C LEU A 102 -22.86 -19.49 1.40
N ARG A 103 -21.92 -18.56 1.54
CA ARG A 103 -22.21 -17.12 1.48
C ARG A 103 -22.82 -16.70 0.13
N ARG A 104 -22.37 -17.28 -0.99
CA ARG A 104 -22.96 -17.04 -2.32
C ARG A 104 -24.37 -17.62 -2.42
N GLN A 105 -24.62 -18.81 -1.88
CA GLN A 105 -25.94 -19.43 -1.85
C GLN A 105 -26.91 -18.64 -0.97
N VAL A 106 -26.48 -18.20 0.22
CA VAL A 106 -27.27 -17.32 1.10
C VAL A 106 -27.58 -16.00 0.40
N LYS A 107 -26.61 -15.35 -0.25
CA LYS A 107 -26.85 -14.11 -0.99
C LYS A 107 -27.84 -14.31 -2.15
N ARG A 108 -27.80 -15.46 -2.84
CA ARG A 108 -28.80 -15.82 -3.87
C ARG A 108 -30.18 -16.05 -3.25
N ALA A 109 -30.27 -16.80 -2.15
CA ALA A 109 -31.54 -17.09 -1.48
C ALA A 109 -32.23 -15.84 -0.92
N PHE A 110 -31.48 -14.90 -0.34
CA PHE A 110 -32.03 -13.67 0.23
C PHE A 110 -32.15 -12.51 -0.77
N GLY A 111 -31.35 -12.50 -1.84
CA GLY A 111 -31.43 -11.48 -2.90
C GLY A 111 -32.61 -11.67 -3.88
N THR A 112 -33.25 -12.84 -3.88
CA THR A 112 -34.40 -13.14 -4.77
C THR A 112 -35.75 -12.75 -4.14
N LYS A 113 -35.76 -12.14 -2.95
CA LYS A 113 -37.00 -11.78 -2.21
C LYS A 113 -37.30 -10.27 -2.17
N LEU A 114 -36.67 -9.48 -3.04
CA LEU A 114 -36.97 -8.06 -3.25
C LEU A 114 -37.24 -7.80 -4.75
N MET A 115 -38.32 -8.40 -5.26
CA MET A 115 -39.04 -7.98 -6.45
C MET A 115 -40.49 -8.43 -6.32
#